data_AF-A0A9P4QCD2-F1
#
_entry.id   AF-A0A9P4QCD2-F1
#
_cell.length_a   1.000
_cell.length_b   1.000
_cell.length_c   1.000
_cell.angle_alpha   90.00
_cell.angle_beta   90.00
_cell.angle_gamma   90.00
#
_symmetry.space_group_name_H-M   'P 1'
#
loop_
_entity.id
_entity.type
_entity.pdbx_description
1 polymer ?
#
loop_
_entity_poly.entity_id
_entity_poly.type
_entity_poly.pdbx_seq_one_letter_code
_entity_poly.pdbx_strand_id
1 'polypeptide(L)'
;MSADAKLQELLTKPRSELTEYELTLVETHEFTSGPLSLLQTAVRNHTQVMISCRNNRKLLGRVKAFDRHCNMVLENVKELWTETPRLSDGKKGRPVNKDRFISKMFLRGDGVIMVLLS
;
A
#
# COMPACT_ATOMS: atom_id res chain seq x y z
N MET A 1 -11.10 -9.26 -33.18
CA MET A 1 -10.66 -10.01 -31.98
C MET A 1 -10.90 -9.11 -30.78
N SER A 2 -11.57 -9.61 -29.73
CA SER A 2 -11.86 -8.81 -28.52
C SER A 2 -10.55 -8.30 -27.89
N ALA A 3 -10.55 -7.07 -27.37
CA ALA A 3 -9.40 -6.50 -26.65
C ALA A 3 -8.96 -7.38 -25.47
N ASP A 4 -9.90 -8.09 -24.85
CA ASP A 4 -9.63 -9.02 -23.75
C ASP A 4 -8.85 -10.26 -24.20
N ALA A 5 -9.12 -10.76 -25.41
CA ALA A 5 -8.41 -11.92 -25.96
C ALA A 5 -6.93 -11.59 -26.23
N LYS A 6 -6.65 -10.34 -26.66
CA LYS A 6 -5.29 -9.86 -26.88
C LYS A 6 -4.54 -9.66 -25.56
N LEU A 7 -5.21 -9.18 -24.51
CA LEU A 7 -4.64 -9.06 -23.16
C LEU A 7 -4.34 -10.43 -22.53
N GLN A 8 -5.23 -11.40 -22.69
CA GLN A 8 -5.01 -12.78 -22.23
C GLN A 8 -3.77 -13.40 -22.86
N GLU A 9 -3.54 -13.15 -24.15
CA GLU A 9 -2.33 -13.62 -24.84
C GLU A 9 -1.06 -12.91 -24.37
N LEU A 10 -1.13 -11.63 -23.98
CA LEU A 10 0.01 -10.91 -23.43
C LEU A 10 0.37 -11.39 -22.00
N LEU A 11 -0.62 -11.83 -21.22
CA LEU A 11 -0.42 -12.35 -19.86
C LEU A 11 0.29 -13.72 -19.83
N THR A 12 0.17 -14.52 -20.90
CA THR A 12 0.83 -15.83 -21.00
C THR A 12 2.25 -15.76 -21.52
N LYS A 13 2.65 -14.65 -22.15
CA LYS A 13 4.00 -14.42 -22.66
C LYS A 13 4.95 -13.98 -21.53
N PRO A 14 6.23 -14.38 -21.55
CA PRO A 14 7.21 -13.91 -20.60
C PRO A 14 7.44 -12.39 -20.78
N ARG A 15 7.56 -11.66 -19.66
CA ARG A 15 7.71 -10.19 -19.67
C ARG A 15 8.93 -9.68 -20.44
N SER A 16 9.95 -10.52 -20.63
CA SER A 16 11.16 -10.20 -21.41
C SER A 16 10.92 -10.07 -22.92
N GLU A 17 9.84 -10.64 -23.44
CA GLU A 17 9.51 -10.64 -24.87
C GLU A 17 8.50 -9.55 -25.24
N LEU A 18 7.96 -8.84 -24.25
CA LEU A 18 6.97 -7.79 -24.44
C LEU A 18 7.64 -6.45 -24.77
N THR A 19 6.99 -5.68 -25.63
CA THR A 19 7.36 -4.28 -25.87
C THR A 19 7.02 -3.42 -24.65
N GLU A 20 7.66 -2.24 -24.52
CA GLU A 20 7.34 -1.30 -23.43
C GLU A 20 5.85 -0.92 -23.41
N TYR A 21 5.25 -0.73 -24.59
CA TYR A 21 3.82 -0.43 -24.70
C TYR A 21 2.96 -1.58 -24.17
N GLU A 22 3.26 -2.83 -24.55
CA GLU A 22 2.52 -3.99 -24.05
C GLU A 22 2.69 -4.19 -22.55
N LEU A 23 3.88 -3.92 -22.00
CA LEU A 23 4.13 -3.96 -20.56
C LEU A 23 3.24 -2.96 -19.81
N THR A 24 3.12 -1.72 -20.30
CA THR A 24 2.24 -0.72 -19.66
C THR A 24 0.76 -1.11 -19.73
N LEU A 25 0.32 -1.77 -20.80
CA LEU A 25 -1.05 -2.28 -20.91
C LEU A 25 -1.31 -3.40 -19.91
N VAL A 26 -0.39 -4.36 -19.79
CA VAL A 26 -0.47 -5.45 -18.82
C VAL A 26 -0.48 -4.90 -17.39
N GLU A 27 0.41 -3.96 -17.07
CA GLU A 27 0.47 -3.34 -15.74
C GLU A 27 -0.81 -2.56 -15.40
N THR A 28 -1.37 -1.81 -16.35
CA THR A 28 -2.65 -1.11 -16.16
C THR A 28 -3.80 -2.09 -15.91
N HIS A 29 -3.80 -3.21 -16.62
CA HIS A 29 -4.78 -4.27 -16.42
C HIS A 29 -4.62 -4.95 -15.05
N GLU A 30 -3.39 -5.26 -14.63
CA GLU A 30 -3.06 -5.81 -13.32
C GLU A 30 -3.48 -4.87 -12.18
N PHE A 31 -3.35 -3.55 -12.36
CA PHE A 31 -3.85 -2.57 -11.39
C PHE A 31 -5.38 -2.54 -11.32
N THR A 32 -6.07 -2.64 -12.46
CA THR A 32 -7.53 -2.48 -12.53
C THR A 32 -8.29 -3.73 -12.09
N SER A 33 -7.81 -4.91 -12.49
CA SER A 33 -8.51 -6.18 -12.28
C SER A 33 -7.82 -7.11 -11.28
N GLY A 34 -6.62 -6.74 -10.82
CA GLY A 34 -5.82 -7.55 -9.89
C GLY A 34 -6.00 -7.15 -8.42
N PRO A 35 -5.15 -7.69 -7.52
CA PRO A 35 -5.24 -7.43 -6.08
C PRO A 35 -4.96 -5.96 -5.71
N LEU A 36 -4.22 -5.23 -6.55
CA LEU A 36 -3.93 -3.80 -6.35
C LEU A 36 -5.11 -2.88 -6.71
N SER A 37 -6.17 -3.41 -7.31
CA SER A 37 -7.42 -2.67 -7.60
C SER A 37 -8.05 -2.07 -6.35
N LEU A 38 -7.81 -2.67 -5.18
CA LEU A 38 -8.19 -2.12 -3.88
C LEU A 38 -7.54 -0.74 -3.64
N LEU A 39 -6.25 -0.59 -3.94
CA LEU A 39 -5.54 0.68 -3.82
C LEU A 39 -5.99 1.68 -4.88
N GLN A 40 -6.26 1.23 -6.11
CA GLN A 40 -6.79 2.09 -7.16
C GLN A 40 -8.17 2.65 -6.79
N THR A 41 -9.03 1.82 -6.22
CA THR A 41 -10.33 2.21 -5.68
C THR A 41 -10.16 3.22 -4.54
N ALA A 42 -9.20 2.99 -3.64
CA ALA A 42 -8.92 3.90 -2.54
C ALA A 42 -8.45 5.28 -3.00
N VAL A 43 -7.58 5.34 -4.02
CA VAL A 43 -7.12 6.61 -4.61
C VAL A 43 -8.27 7.34 -5.28
N ARG A 44 -9.06 6.64 -6.12
CA ARG A 44 -10.16 7.23 -6.90
C ARG A 44 -11.29 7.78 -6.02
N ASN A 45 -11.68 7.01 -5.00
CA ASN A 45 -12.76 7.39 -4.09
C ASN A 45 -12.25 8.26 -2.93
N HIS A 46 -10.95 8.51 -2.87
CA HIS A 46 -10.27 9.15 -1.74
C HIS A 46 -10.65 8.52 -0.40
N THR A 47 -10.87 7.20 -0.33
CA THR A 47 -11.24 6.52 0.91
C THR A 47 -10.04 6.42 1.84
N GLN A 48 -10.34 6.27 3.13
CA GLN A 48 -9.31 6.07 4.14
C GLN A 48 -8.87 4.60 4.13
N VAL A 49 -7.57 4.38 4.27
CA VAL A 49 -6.99 3.05 4.34
C VAL A 49 -6.28 2.86 5.68
N MET A 50 -6.33 1.64 6.18
CA MET A 50 -5.49 1.19 7.29
C MET A 50 -4.36 0.32 6.73
N ILE A 51 -3.13 0.71 6.99
CA ILE A 51 -1.93 -0.01 6.55
C ILE A 51 -1.20 -0.54 7.78
N SER A 52 -0.95 -1.85 7.80
CA SER A 52 -0.12 -2.50 8.81
C SER A 52 1.31 -2.61 8.32
N CYS A 53 2.25 -2.02 9.04
CA CYS A 53 3.67 -2.04 8.71
C CYS A 53 4.45 -3.10 9.52
N ARG A 54 5.62 -3.50 9.01
CA ARG A 54 6.52 -4.52 9.59
C ARG A 54 6.97 -4.24 11.03
N ASN A 55 7.07 -2.97 11.42
CA ASN A 55 7.50 -2.56 12.77
C ASN A 55 6.35 -2.49 13.79
N ASN A 56 5.28 -3.25 13.55
CA ASN A 56 4.03 -3.21 14.33
C ASN A 56 3.44 -1.80 14.49
N ARG A 57 3.64 -0.96 13.48
CA ARG A 57 3.03 0.37 13.37
C ARG A 57 1.83 0.27 12.44
N LYS A 58 0.76 0.99 12.76
CA LYS A 58 -0.43 1.08 11.92
C LYS A 58 -0.54 2.50 11.40
N LEU A 59 -0.77 2.65 10.10
CA LEU A 59 -0.98 3.94 9.47
C LEU A 59 -2.45 4.01 9.06
N LEU A 60 -3.12 5.08 9.46
CA LEU A 60 -4.45 5.44 8.97
C LEU A 60 -4.29 6.70 8.12
N GLY A 61 -4.64 6.65 6.84
CA GLY A 61 -4.45 7.80 5.96
C GLY A 61 -5.16 7.62 4.63
N ARG A 62 -4.95 8.56 3.70
CA ARG A 62 -5.50 8.48 2.34
C ARG A 62 -4.36 8.30 1.34
N VAL A 63 -4.52 7.35 0.43
CA VAL A 63 -3.54 7.12 -0.65
C VAL A 63 -3.79 8.15 -1.75
N LYS A 64 -2.73 8.84 -2.18
CA LYS A 64 -2.76 9.73 -3.35
C LYS A 64 -2.17 9.10 -4.59
N ALA A 65 -1.13 8.28 -4.43
CA ALA A 65 -0.53 7.52 -5.51
C ALA A 65 0.05 6.22 -4.94
N PHE A 66 0.15 5.20 -5.79
CA PHE A 66 0.83 3.95 -5.49
C PHE A 66 1.55 3.43 -6.73
N ASP A 67 2.42 2.44 -6.56
CA ASP A 67 3.09 1.75 -7.66
C ASP A 67 3.01 0.21 -7.53
N ARG A 68 3.60 -0.50 -8.49
CA ARG A 68 3.69 -1.97 -8.52
C ARG A 68 4.44 -2.61 -7.35
N HIS A 69 5.28 -1.84 -6.65
CA HIS A 69 6.02 -2.32 -5.48
C HIS A 69 5.26 -2.06 -4.17
N CYS A 70 4.02 -1.55 -4.25
CA CYS A 70 3.26 -1.07 -3.11
C CYS A 70 3.94 0.11 -2.40
N ASN A 71 4.82 0.88 -3.07
CA ASN A 71 5.19 2.18 -2.56
C ASN A 71 3.98 3.10 -2.65
N MET A 72 3.77 3.95 -1.66
CA MET A 72 2.58 4.80 -1.58
C MET A 72 2.94 6.22 -1.18
N VAL A 73 2.28 7.17 -1.83
CA VAL A 73 2.20 8.56 -1.37
C VAL A 73 0.91 8.70 -0.58
N LEU A 74 1.04 9.04 0.70
CA LEU A 74 -0.06 9.16 1.64
C LEU A 74 -0.22 10.62 2.09
N GLU A 75 -1.47 11.00 2.36
CA GLU A 75 -1.81 12.29 2.96
C GLU A 75 -2.67 12.12 4.21
N ASN A 76 -2.56 13.09 5.11
CA ASN A 76 -3.28 13.14 6.39
C ASN A 76 -3.13 11.83 7.18
N VAL A 77 -1.88 11.40 7.35
CA VAL A 77 -1.53 10.12 7.97
C VAL A 77 -1.52 10.26 9.48
N LYS A 78 -2.28 9.42 10.15
CA LYS A 78 -2.19 9.15 11.58
C LYS A 78 -1.44 7.84 11.78
N GLU A 79 -0.24 7.93 12.32
CA GLU A 79 0.55 6.76 12.68
C GLU A 79 0.30 6.39 14.13
N LEU A 80 0.07 5.10 14.38
CA LEU A 80 -0.29 4.51 15.66
C LEU A 80 0.73 3.43 16.01
N TRP A 81 1.28 3.49 17.22
CA TRP A 81 2.14 2.45 17.77
C TRP A 81 1.96 2.35 19.29
N THR A 82 2.40 1.22 19.83
CA THR A 82 2.42 1.00 21.28
C THR A 82 3.85 1.05 21.77
N GLU A 83 4.10 1.82 22.81
CA GLU A 83 5.40 1.91 23.47
C GLU A 83 5.28 1.38 24.89
N THR A 84 6.24 0.56 25.30
CA THR A 84 6.31 0.03 26.67
C THR A 84 7.45 0.74 27.39
N PRO A 85 7.17 1.80 28.18
CA PRO A 85 8.21 2.53 28.89
C PRO A 85 8.91 1.63 29.91
N ARG A 86 10.17 1.96 30.23
CA ARG A 86 10.88 1.33 31.35
C ARG A 86 10.66 2.16 32.61
N LEU A 87 10.32 1.50 33.72
CA LEU A 87 10.22 2.14 35.03
C LEU A 87 11.62 2.45 35.58
N SER A 88 11.68 3.30 36.61
CA SER A 88 12.91 3.59 37.37
C SER A 88 13.60 2.34 37.92
N ASP A 89 12.83 1.30 38.24
CA ASP A 89 13.30 -0.02 38.69
C ASP A 89 13.67 -0.97 37.52
N GLY A 90 13.81 -0.46 36.30
CA GLY A 90 14.21 -1.24 35.11
C GLY A 90 13.14 -2.21 34.54
N LYS A 91 12.04 -2.45 35.27
CA LYS A 91 10.92 -3.29 34.82
C LYS A 91 10.13 -2.65 33.67
N LYS A 92 9.54 -3.48 32.81
CA LYS A 92 8.62 -3.04 31.74
C LYS A 92 7.35 -2.46 32.35
N GLY A 93 6.99 -1.25 31.96
CA GLY A 93 5.77 -0.58 32.37
C GLY A 93 4.53 -1.05 31.61
N ARG A 94 3.41 -0.35 31.83
CA ARG A 94 2.17 -0.60 31.09
C ARG A 94 2.34 -0.14 29.64
N PRO A 95 1.88 -0.92 28.64
CA PRO A 95 1.88 -0.48 27.25
C PRO A 95 1.04 0.80 27.09
N VAL A 96 1.62 1.82 26.45
CA VAL A 96 0.95 3.09 26.17
C VAL A 96 0.81 3.25 24.67
N ASN A 97 -0.40 3.53 24.22
CA ASN A 97 -0.66 3.85 22.82
C ASN A 97 -0.20 5.28 22.55
N LYS A 98 0.66 5.45 21.54
CA LYS A 98 1.10 6.74 21.03
C LYS A 98 0.63 6.90 19.59
N ASP A 99 0.35 8.14 19.24
CA ASP A 99 0.04 8.52 17.88
C ASP A 99 0.83 9.76 17.46
N ARG A 100 1.00 9.91 16.15
CA ARG A 100 1.48 11.16 15.55
C ARG A 100 0.78 11.43 14.24
N PHE A 101 0.63 12.71 13.92
CA PHE A 101 0.05 13.16 12.67
C PHE A 101 1.15 13.61 11.70
N ILE A 102 1.01 13.18 10.44
CA ILE A 102 1.94 13.50 9.36
C ILE A 102 1.12 13.92 8.14
N SER A 103 1.25 15.18 7.72
CA SER A 103 0.44 15.75 6.66
C SER A 103 0.66 15.08 5.30
N LYS A 104 1.92 14.77 4.96
CA LYS A 104 2.32 14.08 3.73
C LYS A 104 3.43 13.08 4.05
N MET A 105 3.31 11.86 3.53
CA MET A 105 4.27 10.78 3.78
C MET A 105 4.52 9.99 2.50
N PHE A 106 5.77 9.68 2.23
CA PHE A 106 6.14 8.60 1.30
C PHE A 106 6.38 7.32 2.11
N LEU A 107 5.69 6.24 1.74
CA LEU A 107 5.83 4.92 2.34
C LEU A 107 6.44 3.96 1.32
N ARG A 108 7.53 3.30 1.70
CA ARG A 108 8.14 2.24 0.90
C ARG A 108 7.40 0.92 1.08
N GLY A 109 7.16 0.19 -0.01
CA GLY A 109 6.33 -1.01 -0.05
C GLY A 109 6.89 -2.22 0.70
N ASP A 110 8.22 -2.35 0.83
CA ASP A 110 8.86 -3.44 1.58
C ASP A 110 8.40 -3.52 3.05
N GLY A 111 7.98 -2.38 3.61
CA GLY A 111 7.49 -2.26 4.97
C GLY A 111 6.02 -2.59 5.15
N VAL A 112 5.25 -2.74 4.06
CA VAL A 112 3.81 -3.00 4.08
C VAL A 112 3.57 -4.50 4.25
N ILE A 113 2.69 -4.87 5.19
CA ILE A 113 2.25 -6.26 5.38
C ILE A 113 0.83 -6.45 4.87
N MET A 114 -0.07 -5.56 5.28
CA MET A 114 -1.50 -5.69 5.00
C MET A 114 -2.10 -4.30 4.80
N VAL A 115 -3.00 -4.18 3.83
CA VAL A 115 -3.79 -2.99 3.57
C VAL A 115 -5.27 -3.36 3.70
N LEU A 116 -6.01 -2.55 4.45
CA LEU A 116 -7.44 -2.70 4.62
C LEU A 116 -8.12 -1.39 4.19
N LEU A 117 -9.15 -1.52 3.35
CA LEU A 117 -9.99 -0.40 2.97
C LEU A 117 -11.01 -0.19 4.10
N SER A 118 -11.04 1.02 4.67
CA SER A 118 -11.92 1.38 5.79
C SER A 118 -13.19 2.06 5.33
#